data_AF-D1BBL3-F1
#
_entry.id   AF-D1BBL3-F1
#
_cell.length_a   1.000
_cell.length_b   1.000
_cell.length_c   1.000
_cell.angle_alpha   90.00
_cell.angle_beta   90.00
_cell.angle_gamma   90.00
#
_symmetry.space_group_name_H-M   'P 1'
#
loop_
_entity.id
_entity.type
_entity.pdbx_description
1 polymer ?
#
loop_
_entity_poly.entity_id
_entity_poly.type
_entity_poly.pdbx_seq_one_letter_code
_entity_poly.pdbx_strand_id
1 'polypeptide(L)'
;MTNYIALVEQASGANEVWSEQKFLVYRGSLELAVTLMDRGPGEIFRYMARAEVTPGRGVEIESTGNPASTPDEALENIHWNEFD
;
A
#
# COMPACT_ATOMS: atom_id res chain seq x y z
N MET A 1 2.80 -21.83 5.51
CA MET A 1 2.70 -20.93 4.34
C MET A 1 4.09 -20.38 4.09
N THR A 2 4.55 -20.29 2.83
CA THR A 2 5.92 -19.86 2.50
C THR A 2 6.09 -18.36 2.70
N ASN A 3 7.14 -17.94 3.42
CA ASN A 3 7.46 -16.51 3.61
C ASN A 3 8.32 -16.01 2.43
N TYR A 4 7.66 -15.59 1.36
CA TYR A 4 8.35 -15.08 0.16
C TYR A 4 9.15 -13.80 0.42
N ILE A 5 8.74 -12.97 1.39
CA ILE A 5 9.43 -11.72 1.72
C ILE A 5 10.84 -12.02 2.25
N ALA A 6 10.96 -12.93 3.22
CA ALA A 6 12.26 -13.35 3.75
C ALA A 6 13.15 -13.99 2.67
N LEU A 7 12.57 -14.76 1.75
CA LEU A 7 13.32 -15.35 0.64
C LEU A 7 13.85 -14.29 -0.32
N VAL A 8 13.05 -13.27 -0.65
CA VAL A 8 13.46 -12.15 -1.51
C VAL A 8 14.54 -11.33 -0.82
N GLU A 9 14.37 -10.99 0.46
CA GLU A 9 15.34 -10.24 1.25
C GLU A 9 16.72 -10.94 1.27
N GLN A 10 16.72 -12.25 1.55
CA GLN A 10 17.95 -13.06 1.52
C GLN A 10 18.59 -13.09 0.13
N ALA A 11 17.79 -13.22 -0.93
CA ALA A 11 18.29 -13.34 -2.30
C ALA A 11 18.81 -12.01 -2.85
N SER A 12 18.19 -10.88 -2.50
CA SER A 12 18.57 -9.56 -3.00
C SER A 12 19.59 -8.84 -2.12
N GLY A 13 19.75 -9.24 -0.86
CA GLY A 13 20.54 -8.50 0.13
C GLY A 13 19.96 -7.12 0.45
N ALA A 14 18.64 -6.95 0.29
CA ALA A 14 17.97 -5.69 0.57
C ALA A 14 17.85 -5.47 2.08
N ASN A 15 17.85 -4.21 2.51
CA ASN A 15 17.59 -3.85 3.91
C ASN A 15 16.10 -3.92 4.28
N GLU A 16 15.22 -3.92 3.27
CA GLU A 16 13.79 -3.92 3.46
C GLU A 16 13.10 -4.45 2.19
N VAL A 17 12.07 -5.30 2.38
CA VAL A 17 11.26 -5.87 1.31
C VAL A 17 9.79 -5.76 1.68
N TRP A 18 8.99 -5.30 0.72
CA TRP A 18 7.54 -5.21 0.83
C TRP A 18 6.89 -6.01 -0.28
N SER A 19 5.84 -6.75 0.04
CA SER A 19 4.92 -7.32 -0.93
C SER A 19 3.83 -6.30 -1.25
N GLU A 20 3.70 -5.91 -2.52
CA GLU A 20 2.65 -5.00 -2.96
C GLU A 20 1.45 -5.76 -3.55
N GLN A 21 0.25 -5.37 -3.13
CA GLN A 21 -1.01 -5.73 -3.77
C GLN A 21 -1.67 -4.47 -4.30
N LYS A 22 -1.98 -4.46 -5.60
CA LYS A 22 -2.54 -3.30 -6.28
C LYS A 22 -4.01 -3.53 -6.61
N PHE A 23 -4.82 -2.54 -6.30
CA PHE A 23 -6.25 -2.51 -6.52
C PHE A 23 -6.60 -1.27 -7.32
N LEU A 24 -7.62 -1.41 -8.18
CA LEU A 24 -8.21 -0.29 -8.88
C LEU A 24 -9.54 0.03 -8.22
N VAL A 25 -9.68 1.27 -7.74
CA VAL A 25 -10.87 1.74 -7.02
C VAL A 25 -11.51 2.87 -7.82
N TYR A 26 -12.80 2.75 -8.10
CA TYR A 26 -13.58 3.80 -8.74
C TYR A 26 -14.38 4.55 -7.67
N ARG A 27 -14.04 5.82 -7.46
CA ARG A 27 -14.68 6.69 -6.44
C ARG A 27 -15.16 7.97 -7.12
N GLY A 28 -16.47 8.12 -7.27
CA GLY A 28 -17.03 9.25 -8.03
C GLY A 28 -16.56 9.23 -9.49
N SER A 29 -15.94 10.33 -9.94
CA SER A 29 -15.33 10.45 -11.26
C SER A 29 -13.85 10.04 -11.31
N LEU A 30 -13.27 9.70 -10.16
CA LEU A 30 -11.86 9.34 -10.03
C LEU A 30 -11.66 7.83 -10.13
N GLU A 31 -10.57 7.48 -10.80
CA GLU A 31 -9.99 6.15 -10.81
C GLU A 31 -8.71 6.21 -9.98
N LEU A 32 -8.66 5.41 -8.91
CA LEU A 32 -7.58 5.39 -7.92
C LEU A 32 -6.83 4.06 -8.00
N ALA A 33 -5.52 4.11 -8.09
CA ALA A 33 -4.66 2.97 -7.82
C ALA A 33 -4.38 2.92 -6.31
N VAL A 34 -4.84 1.86 -5.65
CA VAL A 34 -4.59 1.64 -4.23
C VAL A 34 -3.57 0.51 -4.09
N THR A 35 -2.45 0.78 -3.43
CA THR A 35 -1.39 -0.19 -3.16
C THR A 35 -1.38 -0.51 -1.68
N LEU A 36 -1.68 -1.76 -1.32
CA LEU A 36 -1.47 -2.31 0.01
C LEU A 36 -0.10 -3.00 0.06
N MET A 37 0.73 -2.59 0.99
CA MET A 37 2.09 -3.06 1.19
C MET A 37 2.16 -3.90 2.47
N ASP A 38 2.80 -5.06 2.39
CA ASP A 38 2.99 -6.00 3.50
C ASP A 38 4.48 -6.32 3.69
N ARG A 39 5.03 -6.04 4.87
CA ARG A 39 6.43 -6.30 5.25
C ARG A 39 6.68 -7.74 5.75
N GLY A 40 5.63 -8.54 5.86
CA GLY A 40 5.69 -9.94 6.23
C GLY A 40 5.41 -10.23 7.70
N PRO A 41 5.30 -11.52 8.06
CA PRO A 41 4.95 -11.92 9.42
C PRO A 41 6.07 -11.57 10.42
N GLY A 42 5.68 -11.13 11.61
CA GLY A 42 6.61 -10.80 12.72
C GLY A 42 6.84 -9.31 12.93
N GLU A 43 6.42 -8.47 11.99
CA GLU A 43 6.50 -7.01 12.11
C GLU A 43 5.32 -6.42 12.90
N ILE A 44 5.59 -5.45 13.78
CA ILE A 44 4.54 -4.76 14.57
C ILE A 44 3.78 -3.76 13.69
N PHE A 45 4.50 -3.02 12.85
CA PHE A 45 3.95 -2.10 11.85
C PHE A 45 4.12 -2.72 10.47
N ARG A 46 3.36 -3.78 10.23
CA ARG A 46 3.51 -4.68 9.08
C ARG A 46 2.95 -4.13 7.78
N TYR A 47 1.86 -3.37 7.86
CA TYR A 47 1.09 -2.96 6.69
C TYR A 47 1.21 -1.47 6.44
N MET A 48 1.22 -1.07 5.18
CA MET A 48 1.11 0.33 4.76
C MET A 48 0.19 0.37 3.55
N ALA A 49 -0.55 1.47 3.37
CA ALA A 49 -1.38 1.63 2.20
C ALA A 49 -1.14 3.00 1.57
N ARG A 50 -1.22 3.03 0.24
CA ARG A 50 -1.14 4.24 -0.56
C ARG A 50 -2.30 4.26 -1.55
N ALA A 51 -2.92 5.41 -1.75
CA ALA A 51 -3.84 5.67 -2.84
C ALA A 51 -3.30 6.80 -3.73
N GLU A 52 -3.38 6.62 -5.04
CA GLU A 52 -2.99 7.63 -6.02
C GLU A 52 -4.01 7.69 -7.16
N VAL A 53 -4.32 8.89 -7.66
CA VAL A 53 -5.13 9.02 -8.89
C VAL A 53 -4.33 8.46 -10.07
N THR A 54 -4.95 7.62 -10.88
CA THR A 54 -4.25 7.00 -12.02
C THR A 54 -3.69 8.07 -12.99
N PRO A 55 -2.43 7.92 -13.45
CA PRO A 55 -1.80 8.88 -14.37
C PRO A 55 -2.64 9.12 -15.64
N GLY A 56 -2.72 10.38 -16.07
CA GLY A 56 -3.47 10.78 -17.28
C GLY A 56 -4.87 11.38 -17.02
N ARG A 57 -5.31 11.46 -15.76
CA ARG A 57 -6.57 12.10 -15.35
C ARG A 57 -6.42 13.55 -14.85
N GLY A 58 -5.21 14.12 -14.92
CA GLY A 58 -4.96 15.56 -14.77
C GLY A 58 -4.71 16.09 -13.36
N VAL A 59 -4.97 15.31 -12.31
CA VAL A 59 -4.62 15.68 -10.92
C VAL A 59 -3.79 14.56 -10.31
N GLU A 60 -2.56 14.88 -9.89
CA GLU A 60 -1.72 14.00 -9.09
C GLU A 60 -2.12 14.21 -7.62
N ILE A 61 -3.00 13.36 -7.12
CA ILE A 61 -3.31 13.27 -5.68
C ILE A 61 -2.75 11.93 -5.21
N GLU A 62 -1.90 11.97 -4.20
CA GLU A 62 -1.33 10.80 -3.53
C GLU A 62 -1.58 10.94 -2.03
N SER A 63 -2.02 9.85 -1.42
CA SER A 63 -2.21 9.76 0.03
C SER A 63 -1.59 8.45 0.52
N THR A 64 -0.61 8.55 1.41
CA THR A 64 0.06 7.40 2.03
C THR A 64 -0.26 7.37 3.50
N GLY A 65 -0.87 6.28 3.97
CA GLY A 65 -1.17 6.06 5.37
C GLY A 65 0.06 5.66 6.19
N ASN A 66 0.04 5.94 7.49
CA ASN A 66 1.08 5.46 8.41
C ASN A 66 1.11 3.92 8.45
N PRO A 67 2.29 3.31 8.68
CA PRO A 67 2.39 1.89 8.94
C PRO A 67 1.50 1.43 10.10
N ALA A 68 0.83 0.29 9.93
CA ALA A 68 -0.19 -0.23 10.84
C ALA A 68 -0.02 -1.73 11.09
N SER A 69 -0.73 -2.24 12.10
CA SER A 69 -0.62 -3.64 12.52
C SER A 69 -1.50 -4.57 11.69
N THR A 70 -2.56 -4.03 11.07
CA THR A 70 -3.51 -4.77 10.22
C THR A 70 -3.69 -4.08 8.86
N PRO A 71 -4.16 -4.82 7.82
CA PRO A 71 -4.49 -4.22 6.52
C PRO A 71 -5.60 -3.17 6.62
N ASP A 72 -6.60 -3.41 7.46
CA ASP A 72 -7.75 -2.52 7.62
C ASP A 72 -7.31 -1.17 8.21
N GLU A 73 -6.52 -1.19 9.29
CA GLU A 73 -5.93 0.04 9.87
C GLU A 73 -5.06 0.79 8.87
N ALA A 74 -4.27 0.09 8.04
CA ALA A 74 -3.46 0.74 7.02
C ALA A 74 -4.31 1.48 5.97
N LEU A 75 -5.45 0.89 5.58
CA LEU A 75 -6.40 1.51 4.65
C LEU A 75 -7.18 2.66 5.29
N GLU A 76 -7.49 2.59 6.59
CA GLU A 76 -8.12 3.68 7.35
C GLU A 76 -7.18 4.89 7.50
N ASN A 77 -5.87 4.67 7.50
CA ASN A 77 -4.87 5.74 7.54
C ASN A 77 -4.74 6.53 6.23
N ILE A 78 -5.35 6.09 5.12
CA ILE A 78 -5.43 6.88 3.89
C ILE A 78 -6.40 8.05 4.11
N HIS A 79 -5.99 9.27 3.75
CA HIS A 79 -6.86 10.44 3.81
C HIS A 79 -7.85 10.44 2.64
N TRP A 80 -8.86 9.57 2.71
CA TRP A 80 -9.83 9.37 1.64
C TRP A 80 -10.58 10.63 1.18
N ASN A 81 -10.71 11.61 2.08
CA ASN A 81 -11.31 12.92 1.81
C ASN A 81 -10.50 13.78 0.84
N GLU A 82 -9.23 13.47 0.59
CA GLU A 82 -8.43 14.12 -0.46
C GLU A 82 -8.90 13.73 -1.88
N PHE A 83 -9.75 12.69 -2.00
CA PHE A 83 -10.29 12.17 -3.26
C PHE A 83 -11.81 12.38 -3.43
N ASP A 84 -12.43 13.22 -2.60
CA ASP A 84 -13.87 13.56 -2.69
C ASP A 84 -14.13 14.84 -3.51
#